data_AF-A0A7D5RXR6-F1
#
_entry.id   AF-A0A7D5RXR6-F1
#
_cell.length_a   1.000
_cell.length_b   1.000
_cell.length_c   1.000
_cell.angle_alpha   90.00
_cell.angle_beta   90.00
_cell.angle_gamma   90.00
#
_symmetry.space_group_name_H-M   'P 1'
#
loop_
_entity.id
_entity.type
_entity.pdbx_description
1 polymer ?
#
loop_
_entity_poly.entity_id
_entity_poly.type
_entity_poly.pdbx_seq_one_letter_code
_entity_poly.pdbx_strand_id
1 'polypeptide(L)'
;MEFVSPPAAIGNEYVRDFNSVETRFGRIKLLRPVDSVKDRLGAYYHWNDRQGLKQSINICLEQDIDLSEVEQWSVSEGHSGKYAVFLEKLQKAESKG
;
A
#
# COMPACT_ATOMS: atom_id res chain seq x y z
N MET A 1 -26.37 16.63 -6.67
CA MET A 1 -25.46 15.46 -6.55
C MET A 1 -25.25 15.23 -5.07
N GLU A 2 -25.98 14.29 -4.50
CA GLU A 2 -25.83 13.88 -3.10
C GLU A 2 -24.92 12.65 -3.06
N PHE A 3 -23.73 12.81 -2.48
CA PHE A 3 -22.88 11.67 -2.09
C PHE A 3 -23.26 11.28 -0.66
N VAL A 4 -23.91 10.14 -0.51
CA VAL A 4 -24.14 9.53 0.81
C VAL A 4 -22.86 8.84 1.27
N SER A 5 -22.24 9.38 2.32
CA SER A 5 -21.21 8.69 3.11
C SER A 5 -21.84 7.48 3.81
N PRO A 6 -21.36 6.24 3.62
CA PRO A 6 -21.80 5.16 4.49
C PRO A 6 -21.14 5.34 5.87
N PRO A 7 -21.91 5.34 6.97
CA PRO A 7 -21.32 5.39 8.30
C PRO A 7 -20.60 4.08 8.59
N ALA A 8 -19.36 4.18 9.06
CA ALA A 8 -18.65 3.07 9.69
C ALA A 8 -19.28 2.80 11.06
N ALA A 9 -20.19 1.82 11.14
CA ALA A 9 -20.60 1.20 12.40
C ALA A 9 -21.23 -0.18 12.12
N ILE A 10 -20.69 -1.25 12.72
CA ILE A 10 -21.36 -2.56 12.79
C ILE A 10 -21.90 -2.71 14.21
N GLY A 11 -23.19 -2.45 14.38
CA GLY A 11 -23.97 -2.85 15.55
C GLY A 11 -23.39 -2.43 16.91
N ASN A 12 -23.33 -3.39 17.85
CA ASN A 12 -23.04 -3.17 19.27
C ASN A 12 -21.89 -4.04 19.82
N GLU A 13 -20.96 -4.51 18.97
CA GLU A 13 -19.86 -5.37 19.38
C GLU A 13 -18.48 -4.76 19.07
N TYR A 14 -17.63 -4.70 20.10
CA TYR A 14 -16.21 -4.40 19.97
C TYR A 14 -15.47 -5.62 19.41
N VAL A 15 -15.13 -5.59 18.12
CA VAL A 15 -14.25 -6.61 17.52
C VAL A 15 -12.81 -6.26 17.85
N ARG A 16 -12.21 -7.06 18.75
CA ARG A 16 -10.89 -6.84 19.36
C ARG A 16 -9.71 -7.57 18.68
N ASP A 17 -9.93 -8.31 17.61
CA ASP A 17 -8.83 -8.99 16.89
C ASP A 17 -9.21 -9.16 15.41
N PHE A 18 -8.49 -8.48 14.50
CA PHE A 18 -8.60 -8.71 13.07
C PHE A 18 -7.44 -9.62 12.64
N ASN A 19 -7.67 -10.92 12.58
CA ASN A 19 -6.80 -11.83 11.84
C ASN A 19 -7.63 -12.80 10.99
N SER A 20 -7.53 -12.61 9.67
CA SER A 20 -8.03 -13.44 8.55
C SER A 20 -9.56 -13.56 8.34
N VAL A 21 -10.00 -13.19 7.13
CA VAL A 21 -11.38 -13.41 6.62
C VAL A 21 -11.32 -14.29 5.36
N GLU A 22 -11.84 -15.51 5.44
CA GLU A 22 -12.20 -16.31 4.26
C GLU A 22 -13.66 -16.03 3.86
N THR A 23 -13.94 -15.90 2.55
CA THR A 23 -15.31 -15.67 2.05
C THR A 23 -15.78 -16.75 1.07
N ARG A 24 -17.11 -16.87 0.99
CA ARG A 24 -17.89 -17.90 0.28
C ARG A 24 -17.71 -17.94 -1.25
N PHE A 25 -17.05 -16.97 -1.89
CA PHE A 25 -16.92 -16.88 -3.35
C PHE A 25 -15.56 -17.36 -3.88
N GLY A 26 -14.80 -18.09 -3.07
CA GLY A 26 -13.43 -18.51 -3.37
C GLY A 26 -12.41 -17.57 -2.73
N ARG A 27 -11.16 -18.06 -2.57
CA ARG A 27 -10.05 -17.31 -1.97
C ARG A 27 -10.03 -15.87 -2.47
N ILE A 28 -10.36 -14.91 -1.60
CA ILE A 28 -9.94 -13.54 -1.82
C ILE A 28 -8.41 -13.62 -1.77
N LYS A 29 -7.76 -13.64 -2.94
CA LYS A 29 -6.35 -13.26 -3.04
C LYS A 29 -6.33 -11.79 -2.68
N LEU A 30 -6.36 -11.48 -1.38
CA LEU A 30 -6.03 -10.16 -0.91
C LEU A 30 -4.60 -9.96 -1.42
N LEU A 31 -4.42 -9.04 -2.36
CA LEU A 31 -3.08 -8.70 -2.83
C LEU A 31 -2.24 -8.44 -1.59
N ARG A 32 -1.07 -9.08 -1.50
CA ARG A 32 -0.19 -8.82 -0.38
C ARG A 32 0.08 -7.30 -0.37
N PRO A 33 0.20 -6.66 0.80
CA PRO A 33 0.49 -5.22 0.86
C PRO A 33 1.68 -4.83 -0.04
N VAL A 34 2.71 -5.68 -0.11
CA VAL A 34 3.85 -5.53 -1.03
C VAL A 34 3.47 -5.53 -2.51
N ASP A 35 2.52 -6.36 -2.94
CA ASP A 35 2.05 -6.41 -4.34
C ASP A 35 1.29 -5.13 -4.70
N SER A 36 0.54 -4.57 -3.74
CA SER A 36 -0.15 -3.28 -3.91
C SER A 36 0.85 -2.11 -4.02
N VAL A 37 1.95 -2.15 -3.26
CA VAL A 37 3.02 -1.16 -3.37
C VAL A 37 3.73 -1.25 -4.72
N LYS A 38 4.04 -2.46 -5.20
CA LYS A 38 4.65 -2.67 -6.53
C LYS A 38 3.77 -2.14 -7.66
N ASP A 39 2.46 -2.40 -7.63
CA ASP A 39 1.51 -1.88 -8.62
C ASP A 39 1.53 -0.33 -8.68
N ARG A 40 1.45 0.33 -7.53
CA ARG A 40 1.47 1.79 -7.43
C ARG A 40 2.83 2.39 -7.79
N LEU A 41 3.92 1.72 -7.43
CA LEU A 41 5.27 2.12 -7.85
C LEU A 41 5.48 1.91 -9.35
N GLY A 42 4.90 0.87 -9.96
CA GLY A 42 4.93 0.66 -11.41
C GLY A 42 4.30 1.83 -12.17
N ALA A 43 3.14 2.31 -11.72
CA ALA A 43 2.52 3.52 -12.28
C ALA A 43 3.42 4.76 -12.13
N TYR A 44 4.10 4.92 -10.99
CA TYR A 44 5.08 5.98 -10.80
C TYR A 44 6.32 5.80 -11.70
N TYR A 45 6.76 4.58 -11.93
CA TYR A 45 7.94 4.25 -12.71
C TYR A 45 7.74 4.51 -14.20
N HIS A 46 6.56 4.22 -14.75
CA HIS A 46 6.28 4.46 -16.17
C HIS A 46 5.67 5.84 -16.46
N TRP A 47 4.83 6.35 -15.58
CA TRP A 47 4.05 7.58 -15.84
C TRP A 47 4.37 8.74 -14.90
N ASN A 48 5.36 8.58 -14.02
CA ASN A 48 5.72 9.58 -13.00
C ASN A 48 4.51 9.97 -12.12
N ASP A 49 3.58 9.02 -11.91
CA ASP A 49 2.38 9.20 -11.10
C ASP A 49 2.73 9.46 -9.63
N ARG A 50 2.61 10.73 -9.23
CA ARG A 50 2.87 11.18 -7.87
C ARG A 50 1.83 10.67 -6.88
N GLN A 51 0.61 10.36 -7.35
CA GLN A 51 -0.44 9.82 -6.48
C GLN A 51 -0.13 8.38 -6.10
N GLY A 52 0.24 7.54 -7.09
CA GLY A 52 0.75 6.20 -6.87
C GLY A 52 1.89 6.19 -5.86
N LEU A 53 2.89 7.05 -6.03
CA LEU A 53 4.00 7.20 -5.09
C LEU A 53 3.54 7.48 -3.64
N LYS A 54 2.62 8.44 -3.45
CA LYS A 54 2.09 8.78 -2.13
C LYS A 54 1.32 7.63 -1.51
N GLN A 55 0.52 6.92 -2.31
CA GLN A 55 -0.24 5.77 -1.84
C GLN A 55 0.67 4.62 -1.43
N SER A 56 1.73 4.33 -2.20
CA SER A 56 2.72 3.32 -1.81
C SER A 56 3.39 3.67 -0.47
N ILE A 57 3.69 4.94 -0.21
CA ILE A 57 4.25 5.39 1.08
C ILE A 57 3.24 5.14 2.21
N ASN A 58 1.98 5.57 2.03
CA ASN A 58 0.95 5.37 3.05
C ASN A 58 0.77 3.88 3.39
N ILE A 59 0.73 3.01 2.39
CA ILE A 59 0.61 1.56 2.62
C ILE A 59 1.80 1.05 3.43
N CYS A 60 3.04 1.48 3.12
CA CYS A 60 4.23 1.13 3.91
C CYS A 60 4.23 1.69 5.34
N LEU A 61 3.55 2.81 5.60
CA LEU A 61 3.41 3.36 6.95
C LEU A 61 2.33 2.63 7.77
N GLU A 62 1.29 2.15 7.10
CA GLU A 62 0.14 1.48 7.75
C GLU A 62 0.31 -0.04 7.86
N GLN A 63 1.18 -0.65 7.06
CA GLN A 63 1.36 -2.10 6.97
C GLN A 63 2.85 -2.47 7.03
N ASP A 64 3.15 -3.59 7.66
CA ASP A 64 4.50 -4.16 7.66
C ASP A 64 4.80 -4.75 6.27
N ILE A 65 5.69 -4.09 5.53
CA ILE A 65 6.08 -4.47 4.17
C ILE A 65 7.59 -4.67 4.12
N ASP A 66 7.98 -5.81 3.57
CA ASP A 66 9.38 -6.09 3.25
C ASP A 66 9.86 -5.18 2.11
N LEU A 67 10.54 -4.09 2.47
CA LEU A 67 11.14 -3.16 1.53
C LEU A 67 12.26 -3.79 0.71
N SER A 68 12.91 -4.85 1.20
CA SER A 68 13.93 -5.57 0.41
C SER A 68 13.31 -6.26 -0.80
N GLU A 69 12.09 -6.79 -0.68
CA GLU A 69 11.35 -7.35 -1.83
C GLU A 69 11.01 -6.26 -2.87
N VAL A 70 10.64 -5.06 -2.41
CA VAL A 70 10.33 -3.91 -3.28
C VAL A 70 11.59 -3.40 -3.96
N GLU A 71 12.72 -3.31 -3.25
CA GLU A 71 14.01 -2.90 -3.78
C GLU A 71 14.47 -3.82 -4.90
N GLN A 72 14.52 -5.14 -4.63
CA GLN A 72 14.96 -6.12 -5.61
C GLN A 72 14.11 -6.08 -6.88
N TRP A 73 12.78 -5.99 -6.71
CA TRP A 73 11.87 -5.84 -7.83
C TRP A 73 12.14 -4.54 -8.60
N SER A 74 12.31 -3.42 -7.91
CA SER A 74 12.55 -2.12 -8.55
C SER A 74 13.88 -2.04 -9.30
N VAL A 75 14.91 -2.74 -8.81
CA VAL A 75 16.19 -2.93 -9.50
C VAL A 75 16.00 -3.80 -10.74
N SER A 76 15.21 -4.87 -10.65
CA SER A 76 14.92 -5.74 -11.80
C SER A 76 14.15 -5.04 -12.92
N GLU A 77 13.30 -4.07 -12.57
CA GLU A 77 12.57 -3.19 -13.51
C GLU A 77 13.46 -2.06 -14.08
N GLY A 78 14.71 -1.92 -13.61
CA GLY A 78 15.63 -0.85 -14.05
C GLY A 78 15.29 0.54 -13.48
N HIS A 79 14.51 0.60 -12.41
CA HIS A 79 13.99 1.85 -11.83
C HIS A 79 14.57 2.16 -10.43
N SER A 80 15.79 1.71 -10.15
CA SER A 80 16.51 1.95 -8.89
C SER A 80 16.57 3.43 -8.47
N GLY A 81 16.72 4.36 -9.42
CA GLY A 81 16.72 5.78 -9.13
C GLY A 81 15.37 6.30 -8.60
N LYS A 82 14.26 5.81 -9.16
CA LYS A 82 12.91 6.16 -8.68
C LYS A 82 12.59 5.45 -7.36
N TYR A 83 13.12 4.25 -7.14
CA TYR A 83 13.06 3.58 -5.85
C TYR A 83 13.77 4.38 -4.76
N ALA A 84 14.96 4.94 -5.02
CA ALA A 84 15.66 5.79 -4.05
C ALA A 84 14.83 7.03 -3.65
N VAL A 85 14.12 7.66 -4.60
CA VAL A 85 13.20 8.78 -4.32
C VAL A 85 12.03 8.34 -3.45
N PHE A 86 11.48 7.15 -3.69
CA PHE A 86 10.45 6.56 -2.85
C PHE A 86 10.96 6.34 -1.42
N LEU A 87 12.14 5.73 -1.27
CA LEU A 87 12.74 5.44 0.03
C LEU A 87 13.03 6.72 0.83
N GLU A 88 13.58 7.76 0.19
CA GLU A 88 13.81 9.05 0.84
C GLU A 88 12.52 9.68 1.37
N LYS A 89 11.43 9.57 0.59
CA LYS A 89 10.12 10.09 1.00
C LYS A 89 9.48 9.27 2.12
N LEU A 90 9.65 7.96 2.09
CA LEU A 90 9.18 7.07 3.15
C LEU A 90 9.87 7.42 4.48
N GLN A 91 11.20 7.50 4.51
CA GLN A 91 11.96 7.89 5.71
C GLN A 91 11.57 9.27 6.26
N LYS A 92 11.33 10.24 5.35
CA LYS A 92 10.82 11.57 5.74
C LYS A 92 9.42 11.53 6.33
N ALA A 93 8.58 10.58 5.92
CA ALA A 93 7.24 10.40 6.46
C ALA A 93 7.27 9.70 7.82
N GLU A 94 8.14 8.69 7.99
CA GLU A 94 8.39 8.02 9.27
C GLU A 94 8.92 8.98 10.34
N SER A 95 9.84 9.88 9.97
CA SER A 95 10.41 10.88 10.89
C SER A 95 9.43 11.98 11.34
N LYS A 96 8.24 12.04 10.73
CA LYS A 96 7.18 13.01 11.07
C LYS A 96 5.99 12.38 11.80
N GLY A 97 5.99 11.05 11.96
CA GLY A 97 4.96 10.29 12.66
C GLY A 97 5.16 10.27 14.17
#